data_AF-A0A950TZH3-F1
#
_entry.id   AF-A0A950TZH3-F1
#
_cell.length_a   1.000
_cell.length_b   1.000
_cell.length_c   1.000
_cell.angle_alpha   90.00
_cell.angle_beta   90.00
_cell.angle_gamma   90.00
#
_symmetry.space_group_name_H-M   'P 1'
#
loop_
_entity.id
_entity.type
_entity.pdbx_description
1 polymer ?
#
loop_
_entity_poly.entity_id
_entity_poly.type
_entity_poly.pdbx_seq_one_letter_code
_entity_poly.pdbx_strand_id
1 'polypeptide(L)'
;MSANLTALAYLIAAILFILALRGLSHPETSRQGNRFGMIGMAIAVLATLAQHGMGGIGFGLIFVGIIVGGAIGAFIAQRIQMTALPQLVAAFHSLVGLAAVFVAAAALNAPEAFGIGTPGNLHTQSLIEMSLGLAIGAITFSGSVIAFAKLQALMKGAPVIFPGQHKLNLGLAILLVVLIVSFVATGGHQAIFWLIALLSFSLGFLIIIPIGGADMPVVVSMLNSYSGWAA
;
A
#
# COMPACT_ATOMS: atom_id res chain seq x y z
N MET A 1 -16.08 21.69 0.57
CA MET A 1 -14.93 22.56 0.91
C MET A 1 -14.38 23.22 -0.36
N SER A 2 -13.78 24.43 -0.31
CA SER A 2 -13.10 25.02 -1.48
C SER A 2 -11.77 24.33 -1.75
N ALA A 3 -11.32 24.27 -3.00
CA ALA A 3 -10.07 23.60 -3.38
C ALA A 3 -8.84 24.14 -2.61
N ASN A 4 -8.78 25.47 -2.42
CA ASN A 4 -7.70 26.11 -1.66
C ASN A 4 -7.67 25.68 -0.19
N LEU A 5 -8.84 25.50 0.44
CA LEU A 5 -8.90 25.07 1.83
C LEU A 5 -8.51 23.59 1.97
N THR A 6 -8.89 22.75 1.01
CA THR A 6 -8.42 21.35 0.92
C THR A 6 -6.91 21.29 0.77
N ALA A 7 -6.33 22.06 -0.16
CA ALA A 7 -4.89 22.09 -0.39
C ALA A 7 -4.12 22.55 0.87
N LEU A 8 -4.63 23.59 1.55
CA LEU A 8 -4.04 24.06 2.81
C LEU A 8 -4.11 23.00 3.91
N ALA A 9 -5.24 22.30 4.05
CA ALA A 9 -5.39 21.23 5.02
C ALA A 9 -4.40 20.07 4.75
N TYR A 10 -4.22 19.68 3.49
CA TYR A 10 -3.22 18.68 3.10
C TYR A 10 -1.79 19.15 3.34
N LEU A 11 -1.47 20.42 3.10
CA LEU A 11 -0.16 20.99 3.42
C LEU A 11 0.11 20.93 4.94
N ILE A 12 -0.87 21.30 5.76
CA ILE A 12 -0.76 21.22 7.22
C ILE A 12 -0.56 19.76 7.66
N ALA A 13 -1.34 18.83 7.12
CA ALA A 13 -1.18 17.40 7.40
C ALA A 13 0.22 16.89 7.03
N ALA A 14 0.74 17.27 5.86
CA ALA A 14 2.08 16.91 5.41
C ALA A 14 3.18 17.43 6.36
N ILE A 15 3.08 18.70 6.79
CA ILE A 15 4.00 19.27 7.78
C ILE A 15 3.94 18.48 9.10
N LEU A 16 2.75 18.11 9.56
CA LEU A 16 2.58 17.32 10.77
C LEU A 16 3.18 15.91 10.65
N PHE A 17 3.07 15.26 9.48
CA PHE A 17 3.73 13.96 9.25
C PHE A 17 5.27 14.08 9.27
N ILE A 18 5.84 15.16 8.72
CA ILE A 18 7.29 15.42 8.79
C ILE A 18 7.71 15.63 10.25
N LEU A 19 6.96 16.42 11.02
CA LEU A 19 7.22 16.64 12.45
C LEU A 19 7.02 15.36 13.27
N ALA A 20 6.09 14.49 12.87
CA ALA A 20 5.88 13.19 13.50
C ALA A 20 7.13 12.31 13.37
N LEU A 21 7.65 12.15 12.14
CA LEU A 21 8.88 11.39 11.89
C LEU A 21 10.07 11.97 12.64
N ARG A 22 10.26 13.31 12.61
CA ARG A 22 11.32 13.98 13.37
C ARG A 22 11.23 13.70 14.87
N GLY A 23 10.02 13.73 15.43
CA GLY A 23 9.79 13.44 16.85
C GLY A 23 10.01 11.97 17.21
N LEU A 24 9.68 11.04 16.31
CA LEU A 24 9.89 9.61 16.52
C LEU A 24 11.38 9.21 16.52
N SER A 25 12.25 10.02 15.92
CA SER A 25 13.70 9.76 15.89
C SER A 25 14.43 10.00 17.22
N HIS A 26 13.80 10.59 18.24
CA HIS A 26 14.40 10.80 19.56
C HIS A 26 13.47 10.31 20.69
N PRO A 27 13.97 9.56 21.70
CA PRO A 27 13.13 9.05 22.78
C PRO A 27 12.35 10.13 23.53
N GLU A 28 12.97 11.28 23.79
CA GLU A 28 12.38 12.41 24.53
C GLU A 28 11.18 13.03 23.83
N THR A 29 11.19 13.09 22.49
CA THR A 29 10.14 13.71 21.68
C THR A 29 9.18 12.69 21.04
N SER A 30 9.41 11.39 21.24
CA SER A 30 8.64 10.29 20.64
C SER A 30 7.12 10.41 20.84
N ARG A 31 6.67 10.74 22.06
CA ARG A 31 5.24 10.92 22.38
C ARG A 31 4.64 12.12 21.65
N GLN A 32 5.39 13.21 21.54
CA GLN A 32 4.96 14.40 20.81
C GLN A 32 4.88 14.11 19.30
N GLY A 33 5.88 13.41 18.76
CA GLY A 33 5.90 12.96 17.36
C GLY A 33 4.67 12.12 17.02
N ASN A 34 4.34 11.13 17.85
CA ASN A 34 3.14 10.31 17.66
C ASN A 34 1.85 11.15 17.67
N ARG A 35 1.76 12.17 18.54
CA ARG A 35 0.60 13.08 18.57
C ARG A 35 0.47 13.91 17.29
N PHE A 36 1.58 14.40 16.73
CA PHE A 36 1.56 15.08 15.43
C PHE A 36 1.06 14.16 14.31
N GLY A 37 1.49 12.89 14.31
CA GLY A 37 1.01 11.90 13.34
C GLY A 37 -0.50 11.68 13.43
N MET A 38 -1.04 11.52 14.65
CA MET A 38 -2.49 11.36 14.86
C MET A 38 -3.30 12.58 14.39
N ILE A 39 -2.84 13.80 14.71
CA ILE A 39 -3.52 15.04 14.28
C ILE A 39 -3.44 15.20 12.76
N GLY A 40 -2.27 14.95 12.16
CA GLY A 40 -2.08 15.03 10.70
C GLY A 40 -3.00 14.08 9.95
N MET A 41 -3.10 12.82 10.41
CA MET A 41 -4.01 11.83 9.84
C MET A 41 -5.48 12.25 9.97
N ALA A 42 -5.90 12.76 11.14
CA ALA A 42 -7.26 13.26 11.33
C ALA A 42 -7.60 14.42 10.36
N ILE A 43 -6.68 15.37 10.19
CA ILE A 43 -6.86 16.50 9.25
C ILE A 43 -6.98 15.97 7.81
N ALA A 44 -6.10 15.06 7.38
CA ALA A 44 -6.13 14.51 6.02
C ALA A 44 -7.46 13.79 5.73
N VAL A 45 -7.91 12.92 6.63
CA VAL A 45 -9.18 12.18 6.47
C VAL A 45 -10.37 13.14 6.43
N LEU A 46 -10.45 14.09 7.37
CA LEU A 46 -11.56 15.05 7.42
C LEU A 46 -11.58 15.97 6.20
N ALA A 47 -10.41 16.40 5.71
CA ALA A 47 -10.31 17.21 4.51
C ALA A 47 -10.81 16.47 3.26
N THR A 48 -10.46 15.18 3.12
CA THR A 48 -10.95 14.33 2.03
C THR A 48 -12.47 14.12 2.13
N LEU A 49 -13.01 13.85 3.32
CA LEU A 49 -14.44 13.70 3.55
C LEU A 49 -15.24 14.99 3.26
N ALA A 50 -14.62 16.16 3.45
CA ALA A 50 -15.26 17.45 3.22
C ALA A 50 -15.26 17.90 1.74
N GLN A 51 -14.69 17.10 0.83
CA GLN A 51 -14.75 17.38 -0.61
C GLN A 51 -16.16 17.14 -1.17
N HIS A 52 -16.54 17.90 -2.20
CA HIS A 52 -17.84 17.78 -2.85
C HIS A 52 -17.82 16.63 -3.88
N GLY A 53 -18.96 15.94 -4.05
CA GLY A 53 -19.10 14.85 -5.02
C GLY A 53 -19.55 13.52 -4.43
N MET A 54 -19.71 13.45 -3.11
CA MET A 54 -20.01 12.20 -2.39
C MET A 54 -21.46 12.18 -1.92
N GLY A 55 -22.24 11.19 -2.38
CA GLY A 55 -23.63 11.00 -1.97
C GLY A 55 -23.75 10.32 -0.59
N GLY A 56 -24.96 10.34 -0.01
CA GLY A 56 -25.21 9.80 1.33
C GLY A 56 -24.82 8.32 1.53
N ILE A 57 -25.04 7.47 0.50
CA ILE A 57 -24.62 6.07 0.54
C ILE A 57 -23.09 5.95 0.59
N GLY A 58 -22.37 6.78 -0.18
CA GLY A 58 -20.90 6.78 -0.21
C GLY A 58 -20.30 7.14 1.16
N PHE A 59 -20.85 8.16 1.82
CA PHE A 59 -20.46 8.49 3.20
C PHE A 59 -20.71 7.31 4.16
N GLY A 60 -21.87 6.66 4.05
CA GLY A 60 -22.20 5.48 4.87
C GLY A 60 -21.15 4.37 4.73
N LEU A 61 -20.78 4.02 3.50
CA LEU A 61 -19.77 2.99 3.23
C LEU A 61 -18.39 3.36 3.80
N ILE A 62 -17.96 4.62 3.67
CA ILE A 62 -16.67 5.08 4.21
C ILE A 62 -16.66 5.01 5.74
N PHE A 63 -17.73 5.49 6.40
CA PHE A 63 -17.82 5.43 7.86
C PHE A 63 -17.81 3.99 8.37
N VAL A 64 -18.56 3.09 7.72
CA VAL A 64 -18.53 1.66 8.05
C VAL A 64 -17.12 1.10 7.88
N GLY A 65 -16.45 1.41 6.77
CA GLY A 65 -15.07 0.96 6.52
C GLY A 65 -14.08 1.43 7.59
N ILE A 66 -14.11 2.72 7.95
CA ILE A 66 -13.26 3.30 9.00
C ILE A 66 -13.53 2.67 10.35
N ILE A 67 -14.81 2.50 10.72
CA ILE A 67 -15.19 1.93 12.03
C ILE A 67 -14.77 0.47 12.11
N VAL A 68 -15.08 -0.34 11.09
CA VAL A 68 -14.75 -1.77 11.07
C VAL A 68 -13.24 -1.97 11.05
N GLY A 69 -12.53 -1.32 10.11
CA GLY A 69 -11.08 -1.44 9.99
C GLY A 69 -10.35 -0.91 11.23
N GLY A 70 -10.77 0.26 11.73
CA GLY A 70 -10.22 0.88 12.92
C GLY A 70 -10.44 0.06 14.19
N ALA A 71 -11.63 -0.51 14.38
CA ALA A 71 -11.95 -1.35 15.53
C ALA A 71 -11.13 -2.66 15.53
N ILE A 72 -11.04 -3.34 14.38
CA ILE A 72 -10.23 -4.56 14.24
C ILE A 72 -8.75 -4.22 14.50
N GLY A 73 -8.24 -3.15 13.89
CA GLY A 73 -6.85 -2.70 14.08
C GLY A 73 -6.53 -2.37 15.54
N ALA A 74 -7.41 -1.63 16.21
CA ALA A 74 -7.27 -1.27 17.63
C ALA A 74 -7.29 -2.51 18.52
N PHE A 75 -8.21 -3.44 18.29
CA PHE A 75 -8.30 -4.68 19.05
C PHE A 75 -7.03 -5.52 18.93
N ILE A 76 -6.53 -5.72 17.70
CA ILE A 76 -5.29 -6.48 17.45
C ILE A 76 -4.11 -5.79 18.12
N ALA A 77 -3.95 -4.48 17.95
CA ALA A 77 -2.84 -3.71 18.50
C ALA A 77 -2.81 -3.72 20.04
N GLN A 78 -3.97 -3.78 20.71
CA GLN A 78 -4.06 -3.86 22.17
C GLN A 78 -3.77 -5.26 22.74
N ARG A 79 -3.94 -6.31 21.93
CA ARG A 79 -3.83 -7.71 22.39
C ARG A 79 -2.51 -8.37 22.01
N ILE A 80 -1.76 -7.82 21.06
CA ILE A 80 -0.50 -8.39 20.59
C ILE A 80 0.59 -8.33 21.66
N GLN A 81 1.43 -9.36 21.73
CA GLN A 81 2.62 -9.35 22.57
C GLN A 81 3.75 -8.56 21.88
N MET A 82 4.59 -7.86 22.66
CA MET A 82 5.72 -7.08 22.11
C MET A 82 6.75 -7.96 21.38
N THR A 83 6.89 -9.23 21.77
CA THR A 83 7.71 -10.23 21.07
C THR A 83 7.18 -10.57 19.68
N ALA A 84 5.90 -10.32 19.42
CA ALA A 84 5.23 -10.57 18.16
C ALA A 84 5.08 -9.30 17.29
N LEU A 85 5.75 -8.22 17.65
CA LEU A 85 5.67 -6.96 16.90
C LEU A 85 6.19 -7.08 15.46
N PRO A 86 7.31 -7.78 15.15
CA PRO A 86 7.82 -7.86 13.78
C PRO A 86 6.81 -8.42 12.77
N GLN A 87 6.10 -9.49 13.13
CA GLN A 87 5.08 -10.07 12.26
C GLN A 87 3.83 -9.20 12.16
N LEU A 88 3.44 -8.50 13.24
CA LEU A 88 2.31 -7.58 13.15
C LEU A 88 2.61 -6.45 12.17
N VAL A 89 3.83 -5.92 12.21
CA VAL A 89 4.30 -4.92 11.24
C VAL A 89 4.23 -5.49 9.82
N ALA A 90 4.73 -6.71 9.58
CA ALA A 90 4.58 -7.37 8.27
C ALA A 90 3.11 -7.48 7.84
N ALA A 91 2.22 -7.93 8.73
CA ALA A 91 0.80 -8.06 8.42
C ALA A 91 0.17 -6.72 8.04
N PHE A 92 0.45 -5.63 8.76
CA PHE A 92 -0.10 -4.31 8.41
C PHE A 92 0.41 -3.78 7.07
N HIS A 93 1.68 -4.00 6.72
CA HIS A 93 2.21 -3.63 5.41
C HIS A 93 1.54 -4.38 4.27
N SER A 94 1.07 -5.62 4.51
CA SER A 94 0.27 -6.32 3.51
C SER A 94 -1.02 -5.54 3.20
N LEU A 95 -1.73 -5.06 4.22
CA LEU A 95 -2.98 -4.33 4.05
C LEU A 95 -2.79 -3.00 3.31
N VAL A 96 -1.66 -2.31 3.54
CA VAL A 96 -1.31 -1.09 2.79
C VAL A 96 -1.10 -1.41 1.31
N GLY A 97 -0.35 -2.47 1.00
CA GLY A 97 -0.15 -2.91 -0.39
C GLY A 97 -1.46 -3.28 -1.09
N LEU A 98 -2.37 -3.97 -0.40
CA LEU A 98 -3.68 -4.32 -0.95
C LEU A 98 -4.59 -3.09 -1.12
N ALA A 99 -4.52 -2.11 -0.23
CA ALA A 99 -5.23 -0.85 -0.37
C ALA A 99 -4.78 -0.10 -1.64
N ALA A 100 -3.48 -0.05 -1.93
CA ALA A 100 -2.97 0.53 -3.17
C ALA A 100 -3.50 -0.17 -4.43
N VAL A 101 -3.61 -1.50 -4.41
CA VAL A 101 -4.24 -2.29 -5.50
C VAL A 101 -5.70 -1.90 -5.69
N PHE A 102 -6.47 -1.76 -4.60
CA PHE A 102 -7.88 -1.34 -4.68
C PHE A 102 -8.06 0.11 -5.11
N VAL A 103 -7.17 1.02 -4.70
CA VAL A 103 -7.17 2.42 -5.16
C VAL A 103 -6.87 2.48 -6.67
N ALA A 104 -5.87 1.73 -7.14
CA ALA A 104 -5.57 1.64 -8.57
C ALA A 104 -6.77 1.05 -9.36
N ALA A 105 -7.44 0.03 -8.83
CA ALA A 105 -8.63 -0.52 -9.45
C ALA A 105 -9.78 0.49 -9.48
N ALA A 106 -10.00 1.23 -8.39
CA ALA A 106 -11.01 2.29 -8.33
C ALA A 106 -10.71 3.42 -9.34
N ALA A 107 -9.46 3.84 -9.44
CA ALA A 107 -9.02 4.86 -10.39
C ALA A 107 -9.24 4.44 -11.85
N LEU A 108 -8.96 3.18 -12.18
CA LEU A 108 -9.20 2.65 -13.52
C LEU A 108 -10.70 2.59 -13.88
N ASN A 109 -11.55 2.20 -12.92
CA ASN A 109 -12.99 2.03 -13.18
C ASN A 109 -13.79 3.34 -13.08
N ALA A 110 -13.30 4.34 -12.34
CA ALA A 110 -13.98 5.62 -12.15
C ALA A 110 -13.00 6.81 -12.29
N PRO A 111 -12.37 6.99 -13.47
CA PRO A 111 -11.27 7.94 -13.63
C PRO A 111 -11.65 9.41 -13.43
N GLU A 112 -12.92 9.75 -13.69
CA GLU A 112 -13.47 11.09 -13.49
C GLU A 112 -13.42 11.49 -12.01
N ALA A 113 -13.65 10.54 -11.09
CA ALA A 113 -13.61 10.79 -9.65
C ALA A 113 -12.19 11.10 -9.13
N PHE A 114 -11.16 10.69 -9.88
CA PHE A 114 -9.76 10.96 -9.58
C PHE A 114 -9.19 12.12 -10.42
N GLY A 115 -9.97 12.69 -11.34
CA GLY A 115 -9.53 13.75 -12.24
C GLY A 115 -8.46 13.31 -13.25
N ILE A 116 -8.42 12.02 -13.60
CA ILE A 116 -7.37 11.42 -14.46
C ILE A 116 -7.82 11.14 -15.89
N GLY A 117 -9.01 11.61 -16.27
CA GLY A 117 -9.60 11.46 -17.60
C GLY A 117 -10.99 10.84 -17.58
N THR A 118 -11.42 10.31 -18.71
CA THR A 118 -12.71 9.61 -18.88
C THR A 118 -12.48 8.15 -19.26
N PRO A 119 -13.49 7.26 -19.12
CA PRO A 119 -13.37 5.88 -19.57
C PRO A 119 -12.94 5.81 -21.05
N GLY A 120 -11.82 5.14 -21.32
CA GLY A 120 -11.23 5.03 -22.66
C GLY A 120 -10.32 6.19 -23.09
N ASN A 121 -10.19 7.25 -22.28
CA ASN A 121 -9.26 8.36 -22.52
C ASN A 121 -8.63 8.84 -21.19
N LEU A 122 -7.68 8.06 -20.71
CA LEU A 122 -6.92 8.33 -19.48
C LEU A 122 -5.64 9.07 -19.78
N HIS A 123 -5.23 9.97 -18.89
CA HIS A 123 -3.93 10.62 -19.01
C HIS A 123 -2.80 9.59 -18.91
N THR A 124 -1.85 9.64 -19.86
CA THR A 124 -0.71 8.72 -19.93
C THR A 124 0.09 8.69 -18.62
N GLN A 125 0.30 9.85 -18.00
CA GLN A 125 0.98 9.96 -16.70
C GLN A 125 0.24 9.14 -15.62
N SER A 126 -1.07 9.27 -15.53
CA SER A 126 -1.89 8.54 -14.55
C SER A 126 -1.87 7.03 -14.80
N LEU A 127 -1.82 6.59 -16.05
CA LEU A 127 -1.65 5.16 -16.38
C LEU A 127 -0.30 4.61 -15.88
N ILE A 128 0.77 5.39 -16.01
CA ILE A 128 2.12 5.02 -15.54
C ILE A 128 2.12 4.95 -14.00
N GLU A 129 1.69 6.01 -13.32
CA GLU A 129 1.67 6.08 -11.85
C GLU A 129 0.80 4.97 -11.25
N MET A 130 -0.42 4.77 -11.78
CA MET A 130 -1.34 3.73 -11.33
C MET A 130 -0.79 2.31 -11.53
N SER A 131 -0.17 2.03 -12.67
CA SER A 131 0.38 0.68 -12.93
C SER A 131 1.61 0.37 -12.07
N LEU A 132 2.44 1.37 -11.78
CA LEU A 132 3.55 1.23 -10.83
C LEU A 132 3.03 1.05 -9.40
N GLY A 133 2.08 1.88 -8.95
CA GLY A 133 1.46 1.75 -7.63
C GLY A 133 0.78 0.39 -7.43
N LEU A 134 0.04 -0.09 -8.45
CA LEU A 134 -0.53 -1.43 -8.48
C LEU A 134 0.53 -2.52 -8.32
N ALA A 135 1.59 -2.45 -9.12
CA ALA A 135 2.63 -3.48 -9.13
C ALA A 135 3.39 -3.53 -7.81
N ILE A 136 3.82 -2.38 -7.29
CA ILE A 136 4.54 -2.27 -6.02
C ILE A 136 3.63 -2.68 -4.86
N GLY A 137 2.37 -2.26 -4.85
CA GLY A 137 1.38 -2.64 -3.85
C GLY A 137 1.12 -4.16 -3.80
N ALA A 138 0.94 -4.80 -4.96
CA ALA A 138 0.73 -6.25 -5.04
C ALA A 138 1.98 -7.07 -4.61
N ILE A 139 3.18 -6.62 -5.00
CA ILE A 139 4.45 -7.20 -4.52
C ILE A 139 4.55 -7.06 -2.99
N THR A 140 4.22 -5.88 -2.47
CA THR A 140 4.27 -5.60 -1.03
C THR A 140 3.30 -6.46 -0.25
N PHE A 141 2.06 -6.64 -0.74
CA PHE A 141 1.07 -7.52 -0.13
C PHE A 141 1.57 -8.96 -0.02
N SER A 142 1.90 -9.56 -1.16
CA SER A 142 2.29 -10.97 -1.23
C SER A 142 3.60 -11.24 -0.47
N GLY A 143 4.59 -10.36 -0.60
CA GLY A 143 5.85 -10.44 0.15
C GLY A 143 5.63 -10.34 1.66
N SER A 144 4.78 -9.40 2.09
CA SER A 144 4.45 -9.19 3.51
C SER A 144 3.71 -10.38 4.12
N VAL A 145 2.82 -11.03 3.35
CA VAL A 145 2.14 -12.25 3.79
C VAL A 145 3.13 -13.39 4.03
N ILE A 146 4.16 -13.53 3.19
CA ILE A 146 5.21 -14.56 3.38
C ILE A 146 6.09 -14.22 4.58
N ALA A 147 6.48 -12.95 4.74
CA ALA A 147 7.23 -12.50 5.90
C ALA A 147 6.45 -12.75 7.20
N PHE A 148 5.16 -12.41 7.23
CA PHE A 148 4.26 -12.74 8.34
C PHE A 148 4.21 -14.24 8.62
N ALA A 149 3.98 -15.07 7.60
CA ALA A 149 3.84 -16.51 7.76
C ALA A 149 5.11 -17.16 8.32
N LYS A 150 6.31 -16.72 7.89
CA LYS A 150 7.58 -17.22 8.41
C LYS A 150 7.84 -16.76 9.85
N LEU A 151 7.56 -15.49 10.17
CA LEU A 151 7.74 -14.95 11.52
C LEU A 151 6.72 -15.53 12.52
N GLN A 152 5.51 -15.87 12.08
CA GLN A 152 4.51 -16.59 12.89
C GLN A 152 4.70 -18.11 12.94
N ALA A 153 5.76 -18.64 12.31
CA ALA A 153 6.00 -20.08 12.19
C ALA A 153 4.83 -20.87 11.53
N LEU A 154 3.96 -20.19 10.78
CA LEU A 154 2.96 -20.82 9.89
C LEU A 154 3.62 -21.44 8.66
N MET A 155 4.80 -20.92 8.30
CA MET A 155 5.69 -21.44 7.26
C MET A 155 7.06 -21.72 7.88
N LYS A 156 7.77 -22.73 7.36
CA LYS A 156 9.16 -23.01 7.77
C LYS A 156 10.03 -21.77 7.54
N GLY A 157 10.83 -21.39 8.55
CA GLY A 157 11.77 -20.28 8.45
C GLY A 157 12.96 -20.56 7.51
N ALA A 158 13.19 -21.81 7.10
CA ALA A 158 14.24 -22.13 6.14
C ALA A 158 13.98 -21.48 4.77
N PRO A 159 15.04 -21.04 4.06
CA PRO A 159 14.98 -20.69 2.64
C PRO A 159 14.31 -21.78 1.80
N VAL A 160 13.31 -21.42 1.00
CA VAL A 160 12.75 -22.32 -0.02
C VAL A 160 13.34 -21.93 -1.37
N ILE A 161 14.24 -22.78 -1.88
CA ILE A 161 14.96 -22.58 -3.13
C ILE A 161 14.65 -23.70 -4.13
N PHE A 162 14.62 -23.38 -5.42
CA PHE A 162 14.35 -24.36 -6.49
C PHE A 162 15.19 -24.06 -7.75
N PRO A 163 15.49 -25.07 -8.59
CA PRO A 163 16.32 -24.88 -9.77
C PRO A 163 15.67 -23.90 -10.76
N GLY A 164 16.45 -22.91 -11.21
CA GLY A 164 15.98 -21.91 -12.19
C GLY A 164 15.25 -20.70 -11.60
N GLN A 165 15.13 -20.59 -10.27
CA GLN A 165 14.41 -19.49 -9.61
C GLN A 165 14.83 -18.09 -10.05
N HIS A 166 16.12 -17.80 -10.15
CA HIS A 166 16.59 -16.48 -10.62
C HIS A 166 16.16 -16.18 -12.07
N LYS A 167 16.18 -17.19 -12.94
CA LYS A 167 15.75 -17.04 -14.33
C LYS A 167 14.25 -16.82 -14.42
N LEU A 168 13.47 -17.53 -13.60
CA LEU A 168 12.02 -17.34 -13.50
C LEU A 168 11.69 -15.92 -13.01
N ASN A 169 12.30 -15.49 -11.91
CA ASN A 169 12.07 -14.16 -11.34
C ASN A 169 12.44 -13.05 -12.33
N LEU A 170 13.56 -13.19 -13.04
CA LEU A 170 13.96 -12.25 -14.09
C LEU A 170 12.96 -12.24 -15.26
N GLY A 171 12.52 -13.42 -15.72
CA GLY A 171 11.52 -13.53 -16.79
C GLY A 171 10.19 -12.88 -16.42
N LEU A 172 9.73 -13.09 -15.19
CA LEU A 172 8.52 -12.44 -14.66
C LEU A 172 8.70 -10.93 -14.54
N ALA A 173 9.86 -10.44 -14.07
CA ALA A 173 10.14 -9.01 -13.98
C ALA A 173 10.15 -8.34 -15.37
N ILE A 174 10.75 -8.99 -16.38
CA ILE A 174 10.71 -8.48 -17.76
C ILE A 174 9.27 -8.47 -18.28
N LEU A 175 8.52 -9.56 -18.06
CA LEU A 175 7.12 -9.64 -18.47
C LEU A 175 6.26 -8.56 -17.78
N LEU A 176 6.50 -8.26 -16.50
CA LEU A 176 5.84 -7.18 -15.78
C LEU A 176 6.06 -5.83 -16.48
N VAL A 177 7.30 -5.51 -16.84
CA VAL A 177 7.64 -4.26 -17.55
C VAL A 177 6.94 -4.21 -18.91
N VAL A 178 6.94 -5.31 -19.66
CA VAL A 178 6.22 -5.40 -20.96
C VAL A 178 4.72 -5.19 -20.78
N LEU A 179 4.11 -5.77 -19.74
CA LEU A 179 2.68 -5.57 -19.46
C LEU A 179 2.38 -4.12 -19.06
N ILE A 180 3.24 -3.47 -18.27
CA ILE A 180 3.08 -2.05 -17.91
C ILE A 180 3.14 -1.17 -19.17
N VAL A 181 4.13 -1.36 -20.03
CA VAL A 181 4.24 -0.62 -21.29
C VAL A 181 3.01 -0.87 -22.18
N SER A 182 2.55 -2.12 -22.25
CA SER A 182 1.35 -2.50 -23.03
C SER A 182 0.08 -1.89 -22.45
N PHE A 183 -0.05 -1.83 -21.13
CA PHE A 183 -1.17 -1.20 -20.43
C PHE A 183 -1.27 0.28 -20.77
N VAL A 184 -0.14 1.00 -20.72
CA VAL A 184 -0.06 2.42 -21.09
C VAL A 184 -0.37 2.60 -22.58
N ALA A 185 0.23 1.78 -23.46
CA ALA A 185 0.03 1.87 -24.91
C ALA A 185 -1.41 1.58 -25.35
N THR A 186 -2.15 0.76 -24.59
CA THR A 186 -3.55 0.42 -24.87
C THR A 186 -4.55 1.34 -24.16
N GLY A 187 -4.08 2.41 -23.50
CA GLY A 187 -4.97 3.36 -22.82
C GLY A 187 -5.62 2.82 -21.55
N GLY A 188 -5.02 1.80 -20.91
CA GLY A 188 -5.51 1.26 -19.65
C GLY A 188 -6.37 0.01 -19.77
N HIS A 189 -6.10 -0.89 -20.70
CA HIS A 189 -6.94 -2.07 -20.91
C HIS A 189 -7.08 -2.95 -19.64
N GLN A 190 -8.33 -3.21 -19.23
CA GLN A 190 -8.65 -3.83 -17.94
C GLN A 190 -8.08 -5.25 -17.75
N ALA A 191 -8.00 -6.04 -18.82
CA ALA A 191 -7.37 -7.37 -18.74
C ALA A 191 -5.86 -7.26 -18.41
N ILE A 192 -5.17 -6.26 -18.97
CA ILE A 192 -3.73 -6.08 -18.73
C ILE A 192 -3.51 -5.61 -17.29
N PHE A 193 -4.39 -4.75 -16.76
CA PHE A 193 -4.38 -4.36 -15.35
C PHE A 193 -4.38 -5.57 -14.41
N TRP A 194 -5.33 -6.50 -14.59
CA TRP A 194 -5.40 -7.68 -13.73
C TRP A 194 -4.26 -8.67 -13.94
N LEU A 195 -3.72 -8.75 -15.16
CA LEU A 195 -2.49 -9.52 -15.42
C LEU A 195 -1.28 -8.93 -14.69
N ILE A 196 -1.12 -7.61 -14.67
CA ILE A 196 -0.09 -6.92 -13.88
C ILE A 196 -0.27 -7.27 -12.40
N ALA A 197 -1.50 -7.16 -11.87
CA ALA A 197 -1.78 -7.47 -10.47
C ALA A 197 -1.41 -8.92 -10.10
N LEU A 198 -1.90 -9.90 -10.86
CA LEU A 198 -1.65 -11.32 -10.63
C LEU A 198 -0.17 -11.68 -10.73
N LEU A 199 0.52 -11.14 -11.73
CA LEU A 199 1.95 -11.35 -11.91
C LEU A 199 2.74 -10.72 -10.77
N SER A 200 2.38 -9.51 -10.33
CA SER A 200 3.04 -8.84 -9.20
C SER A 200 2.81 -9.55 -7.86
N PHE A 201 1.61 -10.10 -7.61
CA PHE A 201 1.38 -10.97 -6.45
C PHE A 201 2.27 -12.22 -6.50
N SER A 202 2.40 -12.82 -7.68
CA SER A 202 3.25 -14.00 -7.88
C SER A 202 4.73 -13.65 -7.67
N LEU A 203 5.17 -12.50 -8.19
CA LEU A 203 6.54 -12.02 -8.07
C LEU A 203 6.90 -11.75 -6.61
N GLY A 204 6.04 -11.03 -5.87
CA GLY A 204 6.28 -10.74 -4.45
C GLY A 204 6.37 -12.01 -3.59
N PHE A 205 5.57 -13.04 -3.89
CA PHE A 205 5.75 -14.36 -3.30
C PHE A 205 7.13 -14.97 -3.63
N LEU A 206 7.48 -15.02 -4.92
CA LEU A 206 8.67 -15.72 -5.42
C LEU A 206 10.01 -15.08 -5.02
N ILE A 207 10.04 -13.76 -4.78
CA ILE A 207 11.25 -13.05 -4.34
C ILE A 207 11.47 -13.14 -2.83
N ILE A 208 10.41 -13.33 -2.03
CA ILE A 208 10.52 -13.41 -0.56
C ILE A 208 10.66 -14.85 -0.05
N ILE A 209 10.06 -15.83 -0.74
CA ILE A 209 10.15 -17.24 -0.32
C ILE A 209 11.58 -17.80 -0.12
N PRO A 210 12.63 -17.40 -0.89
CA PRO A 210 13.99 -17.91 -0.65
C PRO A 210 14.68 -17.25 0.55
N ILE A 211 14.12 -16.22 1.15
CA ILE A 211 14.77 -15.49 2.25
C ILE A 211 14.55 -16.24 3.57
N GLY A 212 15.59 -16.40 4.38
CA GLY A 212 15.51 -17.08 5.67
C GLY A 212 14.74 -16.28 6.72
N GLY A 213 14.19 -16.97 7.72
CA GLY A 213 13.46 -16.38 8.84
C GLY A 213 14.29 -15.36 9.63
N ALA A 214 15.60 -15.61 9.77
CA ALA A 214 16.53 -14.72 10.44
C ALA A 214 16.70 -13.36 9.73
N ASP A 215 16.56 -13.34 8.40
CA ASP A 215 16.72 -12.14 7.57
C ASP A 215 15.38 -11.41 7.33
N MET A 216 14.26 -11.95 7.82
CA MET A 216 12.92 -11.36 7.65
C MET A 216 12.80 -9.92 8.16
N PRO A 217 13.45 -9.47 9.25
CA PRO A 217 13.37 -8.06 9.66
C PRO A 217 13.85 -7.09 8.56
N VAL A 218 14.85 -7.46 7.77
CA VAL A 218 15.34 -6.67 6.63
C VAL A 218 14.29 -6.62 5.53
N VAL A 219 13.64 -7.74 5.24
CA VAL A 219 12.54 -7.84 4.27
C VAL A 219 11.37 -6.94 4.68
N VAL A 220 10.96 -6.98 5.95
CA VAL A 220 9.85 -6.15 6.45
C VAL A 220 10.18 -4.66 6.30
N SER A 221 11.42 -4.25 6.58
CA SER A 221 11.88 -2.87 6.37
C SER A 221 11.86 -2.46 4.88
N MET A 222 12.32 -3.35 3.99
CA MET A 222 12.30 -3.12 2.54
C MET A 222 10.87 -3.01 2.00
N LEU A 223 9.96 -3.89 2.43
CA LEU A 223 8.54 -3.85 2.05
C LEU A 223 7.81 -2.63 2.63
N ASN A 224 8.22 -2.14 3.81
CA ASN A 224 7.76 -0.85 4.32
C ASN A 224 8.14 0.30 3.37
N SER A 225 9.37 0.33 2.85
CA SER A 225 9.74 1.31 1.83
C SER A 225 8.86 1.18 0.58
N TYR A 226 8.58 -0.03 0.12
CA TYR A 226 7.72 -0.26 -1.06
C TYR A 226 6.29 0.22 -0.83
N SER A 227 5.71 0.01 0.34
CA SER A 227 4.39 0.58 0.64
C SER A 227 4.37 2.10 0.59
N GLY A 228 5.48 2.77 0.93
CA GLY A 228 5.62 4.22 0.82
C GLY A 228 5.72 4.71 -0.62
N TRP A 229 6.25 3.91 -1.54
CA TRP A 229 6.27 4.23 -2.98
C TRP A 229 4.95 3.90 -3.70
N ALA A 230 4.16 2.97 -3.16
CA ALA A 230 2.87 2.59 -3.71
C ALA A 230 1.73 3.54 -3.31
N ALA A 231 1.91 4.29 -2.22
CA ALA A 231 0.95 5.25 -1.67
C ALA A 231 1.15 6.65 -2.27
#